data_AF-X1QH38-F1
#
_entry.id   AF-X1QH38-F1
#
_cell.length_a   1.000
_cell.length_b   1.000
_cell.length_c   1.000
_cell.angle_alpha   90.00
_cell.angle_beta   90.00
_cell.angle_gamma   90.00
#
_symmetry.space_group_name_H-M   'P 1'
#
loop_
_entity.id
_entity.type
_entity.pdbx_description
1 polymer ?
#
loop_
_entity_poly.entity_id
_entity_poly.type
_entity_poly.pdbx_seq_one_letter_code
_entity_poly.pdbx_strand_id
1 'polypeptide(L)' 'GNTRGKLKEQFEGVHRDLDWAIKHCAEALLLIKDQHPALTKAVKSLATGLQTLDDLAQDVYSKI' A
#
# COMPACT_ATOMS: atom_id res chain seq x y z
N GLY A 1 26.46 -13.75 8.86
CA GLY A 1 25.60 -13.75 7.66
C GLY A 1 24.83 -12.43 7.61
N ASN A 2 24.59 -11.88 6.42
CA ASN A 2 23.91 -10.59 6.23
C ASN A 2 22.37 -10.68 6.41
N THR A 3 21.92 -11.11 7.59
CA THR A 3 20.49 -11.26 7.90
C THR A 3 19.77 -9.91 7.88
N ARG A 4 20.41 -8.86 8.41
CA ARG A 4 19.88 -7.49 8.42
C ARG A 4 19.59 -6.97 7.01
N GLY A 5 20.56 -7.09 6.09
CA GLY A 5 20.38 -6.64 4.70
C GLY A 5 19.26 -7.39 3.99
N LYS A 6 19.20 -8.71 4.15
CA LYS A 6 18.11 -9.53 3.59
C LYS A 6 16.73 -9.13 4.12
N LEU A 7 16.62 -8.81 5.41
CA LEU A 7 15.35 -8.32 5.97
C LEU A 7 14.95 -6.98 5.34
N LYS A 8 15.89 -6.04 5.20
CA LYS A 8 15.62 -4.74 4.54
C LYS A 8 15.10 -4.92 3.11
N GLU A 9 15.74 -5.78 2.32
CA GLU A 9 15.29 -6.08 0.95
C GLU A 9 13.86 -6.61 0.90
N GLN A 10 13.46 -7.46 1.86
CA GLN A 10 12.08 -7.97 1.91
C GLN A 10 11.06 -6.87 2.26
N PHE A 11 11.35 -6.02 3.25
CA PHE A 11 10.44 -4.94 3.63
C PHE A 11 10.37 -3.83 2.58
N GLU A 12 11.45 -3.55 1.85
CA GLU A 12 11.43 -2.68 0.66
C GLU A 12 10.58 -3.28 -0.46
N GLY A 13 10.54 -4.61 -0.59
CA GLY A 13 9.62 -5.31 -1.49
C GLY A 13 8.16 -5.06 -1.11
N VAL A 14 7.83 -5.27 0.18
CA VAL A 14 6.47 -5.02 0.71
C VAL A 14 6.03 -3.58 0.46
N HIS A 15 6.88 -2.60 0.76
CA HIS A 15 6.57 -1.19 0.54
C HIS A 15 6.24 -0.89 -0.93
N ARG A 16 7.04 -1.42 -1.86
CA ARG A 16 6.85 -1.22 -3.30
C ARG A 16 5.55 -1.83 -3.81
N ASP A 17 5.19 -3.00 -3.32
CA ASP A 17 3.94 -3.68 -3.72
C ASP A 17 2.71 -2.93 -3.19
N LEU A 18 2.80 -2.38 -1.97
CA LEU A 18 1.73 -1.57 -1.38
C LEU A 18 1.58 -0.22 -2.09
N ASP A 19 2.67 0.47 -2.40
CA ASP A 19 2.66 1.70 -3.19
C ASP A 19 2.02 1.48 -4.57
N TRP A 20 2.37 0.38 -5.25
CA TRP A 20 1.75 -0.01 -6.52
C TRP A 20 0.25 -0.26 -6.37
N ALA A 21 -0.18 -0.97 -5.32
CA ALA A 21 -1.59 -1.22 -5.06
C ALA A 21 -2.39 0.08 -4.76
N ILE A 22 -1.79 1.01 -4.00
CA ILE A 22 -2.38 2.33 -3.71
C ILE A 22 -2.57 3.12 -5.01
N LYS A 23 -1.56 3.14 -5.88
CA LYS A 23 -1.66 3.77 -7.21
C LYS A 23 -2.83 3.20 -8.01
N HIS A 24 -3.00 1.89 -8.06
CA HIS A 24 -4.13 1.28 -8.79
C HIS A 24 -5.49 1.61 -8.18
N CYS A 25 -5.57 1.75 -6.85
CA CYS A 25 -6.79 2.25 -6.21
C CYS A 25 -7.10 3.69 -6.66
N ALA A 26 -6.09 4.54 -6.78
CA ALA A 26 -6.26 5.92 -7.27
C ALA A 26 -6.75 5.94 -8.74
N GLU A 27 -6.13 5.15 -9.62
CA GLU A 27 -6.56 5.02 -11.03
C GLU A 27 -8.00 4.47 -11.14
N ALA A 28 -8.36 3.47 -10.33
CA ALA A 28 -9.71 2.94 -10.29
C ALA A 28 -10.74 4.01 -9.90
N LEU A 29 -10.41 4.90 -8.96
CA LEU A 29 -11.29 6.02 -8.58
C LEU A 29 -11.50 7.01 -9.73
N LEU A 30 -10.48 7.27 -10.56
CA LEU A 30 -10.60 8.11 -11.75
C LEU A 30 -11.53 7.51 -12.80
N LEU A 31 -11.55 6.17 -12.93
CA LEU A 31 -12.45 5.45 -13.84
C LEU A 31 -13.90 5.45 -13.34
N ILE A 32 -14.11 5.21 -12.04
CA ILE A 32 -15.45 5.13 -11.44
C ILE A 32 -16.13 6.51 -11.41
N LYS A 33 -15.36 7.58 -11.18
CA LYS A 33 -15.87 8.94 -10.94
C LYS A 33 -16.97 8.92 -9.85
N ASP A 34 -18.01 9.73 -10.03
CA ASP A 34 -19.14 9.83 -9.10
C ASP A 34 -20.33 8.92 -9.48
N GLN A 35 -20.14 8.02 -10.47
CA GLN A 35 -21.23 7.21 -11.00
C GLN A 35 -21.65 6.07 -10.05
N HIS A 36 -20.74 5.62 -9.20
CA HIS A 36 -20.97 4.48 -8.29
C HIS A 36 -20.48 4.78 -6.87
N PRO A 37 -21.21 5.59 -6.08
CA PRO A 37 -20.75 6.05 -4.76
C PRO A 37 -20.42 4.93 -3.77
N ALA A 38 -21.13 3.81 -3.81
CA ALA A 38 -20.82 2.64 -2.98
C ALA A 38 -19.46 2.01 -3.34
N LEU A 39 -19.17 1.87 -4.64
CA LEU A 39 -17.90 1.33 -5.13
C LEU A 39 -16.75 2.31 -4.85
N THR A 40 -16.96 3.61 -5.08
CA THR A 40 -16.02 4.69 -4.71
C THR A 40 -15.66 4.61 -3.23
N LYS A 41 -16.65 4.43 -2.35
CA LYS A 41 -16.41 4.27 -0.91
C LYS A 41 -15.59 3.02 -0.61
N ALA A 42 -15.91 1.89 -1.23
CA ALA A 42 -15.16 0.63 -1.04
C ALA A 42 -13.69 0.77 -1.47
N VAL A 43 -13.41 1.37 -2.64
CA VAL A 43 -12.04 1.57 -3.14
C VAL A 43 -11.26 2.54 -2.24
N LYS A 44 -11.89 3.62 -1.74
CA LYS A 44 -11.25 4.52 -0.76
C LYS A 44 -10.89 3.81 0.55
N SER A 45 -11.78 2.95 1.06
CA SER A 45 -11.50 2.15 2.25
C SER A 45 -10.33 1.18 2.01
N LEU A 46 -10.28 0.54 0.84
CA LEU A 46 -9.16 -0.33 0.47
C LEU A 46 -7.84 0.43 0.42
N ALA A 47 -7.79 1.59 -0.25
CA ALA A 47 -6.60 2.44 -0.32
C ALA A 47 -6.11 2.86 1.08
N THR A 48 -7.03 3.20 1.99
CA THR A 48 -6.71 3.55 3.38
C THR A 48 -6.10 2.36 4.14
N GLY A 49 -6.66 1.16 3.93
CA GLY A 49 -6.11 -0.06 4.52
C GLY A 49 -4.71 -0.38 4.01
N LEU A 50 -4.47 -0.23 2.70
CA LEU A 50 -3.15 -0.41 2.10
C LEU A 50 -2.12 0.57 2.66
N GLN A 51 -2.48 1.86 2.80
CA GLN A 51 -1.60 2.86 3.41
C GLN A 51 -1.26 2.50 4.86
N THR A 52 -2.24 2.03 5.63
CA THR A 52 -2.00 1.60 7.02
C THR A 52 -1.01 0.43 7.08
N LEU A 53 -1.13 -0.54 6.18
CA LEU A 53 -0.17 -1.65 6.09
C LEU A 53 1.22 -1.18 5.68
N ASP A 54 1.29 -0.18 4.81
CA ASP A 54 2.56 0.37 4.34
C ASP A 54 3.30 1.11 5.45
N ASP A 55 2.58 1.94 6.21
CA ASP A 55 3.12 2.64 7.38
C ASP A 55 3.68 1.65 8.41
N LEU A 56 2.99 0.52 8.63
CA LEU A 56 3.45 -0.55 9.52
C LEU A 56 4.71 -1.25 8.97
N ALA A 57 4.77 -1.50 7.66
CA ALA A 57 5.96 -2.10 7.03
C ALA A 57 7.17 -1.15 7.14
N GLN A 58 6.98 0.15 6.94
CA GLN A 58 8.01 1.17 7.10
C GLN A 58 8.47 1.31 8.57
N ASP A 59 7.54 1.22 9.55
CA ASP A 59 7.91 1.19 10.97
C ASP A 59 8.79 -0.03 11.30
N VAL A 60 8.48 -1.21 10.76
CA VAL A 60 9.35 -2.39 10.91
C VAL A 60 10.71 -2.15 10.26
N TYR A 61 10.76 -1.56 9.05
CA TYR A 61 12.01 -1.20 8.37
C TYR A 61 12.89 -0.26 9.22
N SER A 62 12.28 0.74 9.87
CA SER A 62 12.98 1.71 10.71
C SER A 62 13.70 1.08 11.91
N LYS A 63 13.25 -0.09 12.34
CA LYS A 63 13.76 -0.83 13.51
C LYS A 63 14.87 -1.83 13.15
N ILE A 64 15.16 -2.05 11.87
CA ILE A 64 16.16 -3.02 11.37
C ILE A 64 17.54 -2.39 11.22
#